data_AF-A0ABD6F2L6-F1
#
_entry.id   AF-A0ABD6F2L6-F1
#
_cell.length_a   1.000
_cell.length_b   1.000
_cell.length_c   1.000
_cell.angle_alpha   90.00
_cell.angle_beta   90.00
_cell.angle_gamma   90.00
#
_symmetry.space_group_name_H-M   'P 1'
#
loop_
_entity.id
_entity.type
_entity.pdbx_description
1 polymer ?
#
loop_
_entity_poly.entity_id
_entity_poly.type
_entity_poly.pdbx_seq_one_letter_code
_entity_poly.pdbx_strand_id
1 'polypeptide(L)'
;MVKVRWQIPMHRRSKSSNCDDSETVESFALRVSHSMAASLGIVSTSFTSQDAVEEAKRHLLEQQRLSAIESGIDGAGTRGFQARPARTITSAQLDSLTMRIKQAYPAVSLLTIRSDLERTRDARKTCERITSGMLREDSKEITTSYSEPELEPAPSVRSHPGVWRDLYMRRKWIMIETNRAKYLQKMNDKLSLMDVELSKSNEI
;
A
#
# COMPACT_ATOMS: atom_id res chain seq x y z
N MET A 1 8.14 15.51 20.22
CA MET A 1 8.85 14.80 21.30
C MET A 1 7.90 13.75 21.89
N VAL A 2 8.21 12.46 21.76
CA VAL A 2 7.35 11.36 22.27
C VAL A 2 7.69 11.11 23.73
N LYS A 3 6.71 11.21 24.65
CA LYS A 3 6.89 10.94 26.07
C LYS A 3 6.37 9.55 26.39
N VAL A 4 7.26 8.60 26.67
CA VAL A 4 6.91 7.24 27.10
C VAL A 4 6.55 7.28 28.58
N ARG A 5 5.37 6.76 28.95
CA ARG A 5 4.94 6.58 30.35
C ARG A 5 4.81 5.10 30.63
N TRP A 6 5.70 4.57 31.46
CA TRP A 6 5.64 3.18 31.90
C TRP A 6 4.54 3.00 32.96
N GLN A 7 3.84 1.87 32.89
CA GLN A 7 2.84 1.48 33.88
C GLN A 7 3.53 0.87 35.10
N ILE A 8 2.88 0.96 36.26
CA ILE A 8 3.35 0.33 37.49
C ILE A 8 3.25 -1.21 37.32
N PRO A 9 4.32 -1.98 37.63
CA PRO A 9 4.27 -3.43 37.56
C PRO A 9 3.14 -4.00 38.42
N MET A 10 2.31 -4.86 37.83
CA MET A 10 1.24 -5.57 38.54
C MET A 10 1.65 -7.02 38.80
N HIS A 11 1.60 -7.42 40.07
CA HIS A 11 1.88 -8.79 40.47
C HIS A 11 0.59 -9.54 40.81
N ARG A 12 0.62 -10.85 40.59
CA ARG A 12 -0.43 -11.77 41.04
C ARG A 12 -0.42 -11.78 42.57
N ARG A 13 -1.60 -11.65 43.18
CA ARG A 13 -1.72 -11.70 44.64
C ARG A 13 -1.47 -13.15 45.08
N SER A 14 -0.31 -13.37 45.69
CA SER A 14 0.00 -14.63 46.37
C SER A 14 -0.58 -14.60 47.79
N LYS A 15 -0.81 -15.76 48.38
CA LYS A 15 -1.35 -15.91 49.74
C LYS A 15 -0.40 -15.26 50.76
N SER A 16 -0.63 -14.00 51.08
CA SER A 16 -0.18 -13.39 52.34
C SER A 16 -1.18 -12.34 52.81
N SER A 17 -1.73 -12.60 53.99
CA SER A 17 -2.74 -11.85 54.76
C SER A 17 -4.22 -11.97 54.32
N ASN A 18 -4.93 -12.85 55.05
CA ASN A 18 -6.36 -12.83 55.37
C ASN A 18 -7.43 -13.09 54.30
N CYS A 19 -7.13 -13.74 53.18
CA CYS A 19 -8.17 -14.32 52.31
C CYS A 19 -7.66 -15.63 51.68
N ASP A 20 -8.41 -16.72 51.86
CA ASP A 20 -7.96 -18.08 51.56
C ASP A 20 -7.91 -18.46 50.08
N ASP A 21 -8.26 -17.55 49.17
CA ASP A 21 -8.27 -17.80 47.74
C ASP A 21 -7.07 -17.13 47.06
N SER A 22 -6.11 -17.96 46.64
CA SER A 22 -5.07 -17.53 45.70
C SER A 22 -5.77 -17.02 44.43
N GLU A 23 -5.49 -15.77 44.04
CA GLU A 23 -6.04 -15.17 42.82
C GLU A 23 -5.82 -16.12 41.64
N THR A 24 -6.89 -16.53 40.95
CA THR A 24 -6.79 -17.38 39.75
C THR A 24 -6.10 -16.63 38.61
N VAL A 25 -5.58 -17.35 37.61
CA VAL A 25 -4.96 -16.73 36.43
C VAL A 25 -5.95 -15.81 35.70
N GLU A 26 -7.22 -16.24 35.63
CA GLU A 26 -8.29 -15.48 35.00
C GLU A 26 -8.64 -14.19 35.76
N SER A 27 -8.74 -14.25 37.10
CA SER A 27 -9.02 -13.05 37.90
C SER A 27 -7.85 -12.04 37.86
N PHE A 28 -6.60 -12.53 37.82
CA PHE A 28 -5.44 -11.68 37.59
C PHE A 28 -5.49 -11.00 36.20
N ALA A 29 -5.76 -11.77 35.15
CA ALA A 29 -5.87 -11.23 33.79
C ALA A 29 -7.01 -10.21 33.65
N LEU A 30 -8.15 -10.45 34.29
CA LEU A 30 -9.27 -9.50 34.35
C LEU A 30 -8.87 -8.20 35.05
N ARG A 31 -8.14 -8.27 36.16
CA ARG A 31 -7.67 -7.07 36.88
C ARG A 31 -6.66 -6.26 36.07
N VAL A 32 -5.71 -6.93 35.42
CA VAL A 32 -4.72 -6.27 34.54
C VAL A 32 -5.41 -5.61 33.34
N SER A 33 -6.32 -6.33 32.67
CA SER A 33 -7.04 -5.80 31.51
C SER A 33 -7.85 -4.55 31.86
N HIS A 34 -8.57 -4.55 32.99
CA HIS A 34 -9.31 -3.37 33.47
C HIS A 34 -8.39 -2.19 33.77
N SER A 35 -7.26 -2.42 34.45
CA SER A 35 -6.28 -1.37 34.75
C SER A 35 -5.69 -0.76 33.48
N MET A 36 -5.32 -1.61 32.52
CA MET A 36 -4.81 -1.16 31.22
C MET A 36 -5.86 -0.38 30.44
N ALA A 37 -7.09 -0.89 30.37
CA ALA A 37 -8.19 -0.25 29.66
C ALA A 37 -8.49 1.16 30.23
N ALA A 38 -8.58 1.28 31.56
CA ALA A 38 -8.78 2.55 32.24
C ALA A 38 -7.66 3.56 31.93
N SER A 39 -6.40 3.09 31.91
CA SER A 39 -5.26 3.97 31.62
C SER A 39 -5.18 4.47 30.17
N LEU A 40 -5.75 3.70 29.24
CA LEU A 40 -5.82 4.01 27.82
C LEU A 40 -7.13 4.73 27.45
N GLY A 41 -8.08 4.88 28.39
CA GLY A 41 -9.38 5.46 28.14
C GLY A 41 -10.28 4.60 27.25
N ILE A 42 -10.07 3.28 27.23
CA ILE A 42 -10.85 2.31 26.46
C ILE A 42 -11.66 1.42 27.40
N VAL A 43 -12.71 0.78 26.87
CA VAL A 43 -13.56 -0.15 27.64
C VAL A 43 -12.92 -1.54 27.64
N SER A 44 -12.81 -2.14 28.82
CA SER A 44 -12.39 -3.55 28.94
C SER A 44 -13.51 -4.43 28.40
N THR A 45 -13.19 -5.33 27.47
CA THR A 45 -14.15 -6.25 26.86
C THR A 45 -13.73 -7.68 27.13
N SER A 46 -14.69 -8.61 27.09
CA SER A 46 -14.43 -10.05 27.21
C SER A 46 -13.92 -10.68 25.91
N PHE A 47 -13.65 -9.89 24.87
CA PHE A 47 -13.17 -10.39 23.59
C PHE A 47 -11.73 -10.87 23.72
N THR A 48 -11.53 -12.10 23.29
CA THR A 48 -10.25 -12.78 23.27
C THR A 48 -9.58 -12.63 21.90
N SER A 49 -8.31 -13.01 21.81
CA SER A 49 -7.62 -13.11 20.53
C SER A 49 -8.30 -14.09 19.56
N GLN A 50 -9.01 -15.10 20.08
CA GLN A 50 -9.75 -16.05 19.28
C GLN A 50 -10.95 -15.38 18.57
N ASP A 51 -11.66 -14.50 19.27
CA ASP A 51 -12.79 -13.74 18.68
C ASP A 51 -12.31 -12.84 17.54
N ALA A 52 -11.14 -12.21 17.70
CA ALA A 52 -10.53 -11.42 16.63
C ALA A 52 -10.19 -12.27 15.39
N VAL A 53 -9.73 -13.52 15.58
CA VAL A 53 -9.44 -14.46 14.49
C VAL A 53 -10.72 -14.94 13.82
N GLU A 54 -11.76 -15.26 14.59
CA GLU A 54 -13.05 -15.69 14.06
C GLU A 54 -13.75 -14.57 13.29
N GLU A 55 -13.71 -13.35 13.79
CA GLU A 55 -14.24 -12.18 13.09
C GLU A 55 -13.45 -11.90 11.80
N ALA A 56 -12.11 -12.02 11.83
CA ALA A 56 -11.30 -11.89 10.62
C ALA A 56 -11.64 -12.96 9.56
N LYS A 57 -11.88 -14.22 9.98
CA LYS A 57 -12.35 -15.29 9.08
C LYS A 57 -13.71 -14.96 8.49
N ARG A 58 -14.65 -14.53 9.32
CA ARG A 58 -16.00 -14.12 8.89
C ARG A 58 -15.95 -12.99 7.88
N HIS A 59 -15.14 -11.97 8.14
CA HIS A 59 -14.95 -10.84 7.24
C HIS A 59 -14.34 -11.25 5.90
N LEU A 60 -13.37 -12.16 5.89
CA LEU A 60 -12.77 -12.69 4.65
C LEU A 60 -13.80 -13.49 3.84
N LEU A 61 -14.60 -14.33 4.50
CA LEU A 61 -15.67 -15.09 3.85
C LEU A 61 -16.76 -14.18 3.28
N GLU A 62 -17.14 -13.13 4.01
CA GLU A 62 -18.13 -12.16 3.53
C GLU A 62 -17.60 -11.35 2.34
N GLN A 63 -16.33 -10.93 2.36
CA GLN A 63 -15.71 -10.29 1.20
C GLN A 63 -15.70 -11.22 -0.03
N GLN A 64 -15.40 -12.51 0.15
CA GLN A 64 -15.49 -13.48 -0.93
C GLN A 64 -16.93 -13.64 -1.44
N ARG A 65 -17.91 -13.72 -0.54
CA ARG A 65 -19.34 -13.83 -0.89
C ARG A 65 -19.84 -12.61 -1.65
N LEU A 66 -19.50 -11.40 -1.19
CA LEU A 66 -19.84 -10.16 -1.87
C LEU A 66 -19.20 -10.08 -3.25
N SER A 67 -17.93 -10.51 -3.39
CA SER A 67 -17.28 -10.58 -4.70
C SER A 67 -17.92 -11.59 -5.66
N ALA A 68 -18.50 -12.68 -5.14
CA ALA A 68 -19.23 -13.67 -5.94
C ALA A 68 -20.62 -13.15 -6.37
N ILE A 69 -21.28 -12.35 -5.53
CA ILE A 69 -22.58 -11.73 -5.83
C ILE A 69 -22.43 -10.56 -6.81
N GLU A 70 -21.40 -9.73 -6.65
CA GLU A 70 -21.07 -8.65 -7.59
C GLU A 70 -20.68 -9.20 -8.99
N SER A 71 -20.25 -10.48 -9.04
CA SER A 71 -20.02 -11.21 -10.29
C SER A 71 -21.30 -11.70 -10.98
N GLY A 72 -22.49 -11.40 -10.45
CA GLY A 72 -23.77 -11.53 -11.16
C GLY A 72 -24.11 -12.94 -11.62
N ILE A 73 -24.19 -13.90 -10.71
CA ILE A 73 -24.79 -15.23 -10.97
C ILE A 73 -26.13 -15.30 -10.25
N ASP A 74 -27.12 -14.58 -10.80
CA ASP A 74 -28.52 -14.91 -10.59
C ASP A 74 -28.91 -15.99 -11.60
N GLY A 75 -29.41 -17.14 -11.13
CA GLY A 75 -30.11 -18.07 -12.00
C GLY A 75 -29.98 -19.53 -11.61
N ALA A 76 -31.10 -20.10 -11.18
CA ALA A 76 -31.31 -21.51 -11.03
C ALA A 76 -30.85 -22.31 -12.27
N GLY A 77 -30.14 -23.42 -12.00
CA GLY A 77 -30.07 -24.60 -12.85
C GLY A 77 -29.56 -24.42 -14.28
N THR A 78 -28.28 -24.70 -14.52
CA THR A 78 -27.86 -25.59 -15.62
C THR A 78 -26.38 -25.93 -15.50
N ARG A 79 -26.07 -27.22 -15.67
CA ARG A 79 -24.72 -27.74 -15.82
C ARG A 79 -24.14 -27.19 -17.13
N GLY A 80 -22.91 -26.69 -17.11
CA GLY A 80 -22.13 -26.51 -18.33
C GLY A 80 -21.36 -25.20 -18.38
N PHE A 81 -20.10 -25.34 -18.79
CA PHE A 81 -19.11 -24.29 -19.05
C PHE A 81 -18.40 -23.74 -17.82
N GLN A 82 -17.15 -24.18 -17.69
CA GLN A 82 -16.11 -23.54 -16.91
C GLN A 82 -16.07 -22.06 -17.26
N ALA A 83 -16.70 -21.23 -16.44
CA ALA A 83 -16.46 -19.80 -16.43
C ALA A 83 -14.98 -19.63 -16.11
N ARG A 84 -14.17 -19.34 -17.14
CA ARG A 84 -12.79 -18.90 -16.94
C ARG A 84 -12.84 -17.74 -15.95
N PRO A 85 -12.06 -17.75 -14.87
CA PRO A 85 -12.05 -16.62 -13.95
C PRO A 85 -11.72 -15.39 -14.77
N ALA A 86 -12.58 -14.37 -14.70
CA ALA A 86 -12.29 -13.05 -15.23
C ALA A 86 -10.86 -12.72 -14.77
N ARG A 87 -9.93 -12.55 -15.71
CA ARG A 87 -8.51 -12.37 -15.41
C ARG A 87 -8.33 -11.06 -14.66
N THR A 88 -8.50 -11.07 -13.35
CA THR A 88 -8.22 -9.95 -12.48
C THR A 88 -6.74 -9.66 -12.62
N ILE A 89 -6.38 -8.57 -13.30
CA ILE A 89 -4.98 -8.19 -13.48
C ILE A 89 -4.39 -7.93 -12.10
N THR A 90 -3.36 -8.71 -11.74
CA THR A 90 -2.70 -8.61 -10.44
C THR A 90 -1.84 -7.34 -10.37
N SER A 91 -1.51 -6.88 -9.16
CA SER A 91 -0.64 -5.71 -8.99
C SER A 91 0.71 -5.86 -9.71
N ALA A 92 1.29 -7.07 -9.68
CA ALA A 92 2.55 -7.35 -10.37
C ALA A 92 2.41 -7.26 -11.90
N GLN A 93 1.26 -7.69 -12.45
CA GLN A 93 0.96 -7.54 -13.87
C GLN A 93 0.79 -6.06 -14.24
N LEU A 94 0.12 -5.27 -13.40
CA LEU A 94 0.01 -3.82 -13.61
C LEU A 94 1.39 -3.14 -13.60
N ASP A 95 2.29 -3.52 -12.68
CA ASP A 95 3.66 -2.99 -12.62
C ASP A 95 4.44 -3.34 -13.90
N SER A 96 4.33 -4.58 -14.39
CA SER A 96 4.95 -5.00 -15.66
C SER A 96 4.41 -4.22 -16.86
N LEU A 97 3.09 -4.05 -16.95
CA LEU A 97 2.45 -3.25 -18.00
C LEU A 97 2.89 -1.78 -17.93
N THR A 98 2.96 -1.21 -16.72
CA THR A 98 3.40 0.16 -16.50
C THR A 98 4.81 0.37 -17.06
N MET A 99 5.74 -0.53 -16.75
CA MET A 99 7.11 -0.46 -17.25
C MET A 99 7.19 -0.61 -18.78
N ARG A 100 6.41 -1.53 -19.37
CA ARG A 100 6.34 -1.70 -20.82
C ARG A 100 5.79 -0.46 -21.53
N ILE A 101 4.72 0.13 -21.02
CA ILE A 101 4.16 1.37 -21.57
C ILE A 101 5.15 2.52 -21.41
N LYS A 102 5.86 2.63 -20.28
CA LYS A 102 6.90 3.64 -20.09
C LYS A 102 8.06 3.52 -21.08
N GLN A 103 8.40 2.31 -21.50
CA GLN A 103 9.41 2.10 -22.55
C GLN A 103 8.93 2.63 -23.91
N ALA A 104 7.64 2.47 -24.23
CA ALA A 104 7.05 2.98 -25.48
C ALA A 104 6.76 4.49 -25.44
N TYR A 105 6.42 5.03 -24.27
CA TYR A 105 6.03 6.42 -24.05
C TYR A 105 6.88 7.05 -22.93
N PRO A 106 8.16 7.35 -23.19
CA PRO A 106 9.10 7.83 -22.16
C PRO A 106 8.72 9.19 -21.56
N ALA A 107 7.94 10.00 -22.27
CA ALA A 107 7.51 11.32 -21.82
C ALA A 107 6.39 11.30 -20.76
N VAL A 108 5.76 10.15 -20.50
CA VAL A 108 4.70 10.01 -19.50
C VAL A 108 5.25 9.29 -18.27
N SER A 109 4.92 9.73 -17.04
CA SER A 109 5.46 9.12 -15.82
C SER A 109 4.85 7.76 -15.54
N LEU A 110 5.67 6.95 -14.88
CA LEU A 110 5.22 5.69 -14.31
C LEU A 110 3.99 5.85 -13.40
N LEU A 111 3.89 6.94 -12.62
CA LEU A 111 2.75 7.14 -11.71
C LEU A 111 1.45 7.35 -12.49
N THR A 112 1.46 8.25 -13.48
CA THR A 112 0.29 8.53 -14.33
C THR A 112 -0.16 7.30 -15.09
N ILE A 113 0.78 6.55 -15.67
CA ILE A 113 0.49 5.28 -16.36
C ILE A 113 -0.10 4.26 -15.38
N ARG A 114 0.48 4.12 -14.18
CA ARG A 114 0.05 3.13 -13.20
C ARG A 114 -1.37 3.41 -12.70
N SER A 115 -1.69 4.67 -12.41
CA SER A 115 -3.03 5.08 -11.99
C SER A 115 -4.07 4.91 -13.10
N ASP A 116 -3.71 5.18 -14.36
CA ASP A 116 -4.64 4.93 -15.47
C ASP A 116 -4.90 3.43 -15.65
N LEU A 117 -3.87 2.59 -15.54
CA LEU A 117 -4.02 1.13 -15.61
C LEU A 117 -4.86 0.55 -14.48
N GLU A 118 -4.86 1.15 -13.29
CA GLU A 118 -5.76 0.74 -12.19
C GLU A 118 -7.22 0.96 -12.54
N ARG A 119 -7.50 2.04 -13.28
CA ARG A 119 -8.84 2.42 -13.75
C ARG A 119 -9.26 1.64 -14.98
N THR A 120 -8.43 1.57 -16.01
CA THR A 120 -8.78 0.96 -17.30
C THR A 120 -8.68 -0.56 -17.29
N ARG A 121 -7.78 -1.11 -16.44
CA ARG A 121 -7.39 -2.52 -16.44
C ARG A 121 -7.01 -3.04 -17.84
N ASP A 122 -6.56 -2.16 -18.73
CA ASP A 122 -6.27 -2.48 -20.11
C ASP A 122 -5.14 -1.60 -20.66
N ALA A 123 -4.02 -2.23 -21.01
CA ALA A 123 -2.85 -1.56 -21.54
C ALA A 123 -3.11 -0.88 -22.89
N ARG A 124 -3.95 -1.47 -23.74
CA ARG A 124 -4.23 -0.90 -25.07
C ARG A 124 -5.01 0.41 -24.92
N LYS A 125 -6.05 0.41 -24.09
CA LYS A 125 -6.82 1.62 -23.77
C LYS A 125 -5.93 2.71 -23.17
N THR A 126 -5.04 2.35 -22.25
CA THR A 126 -4.10 3.32 -21.68
C THR A 126 -3.16 3.89 -22.74
N CYS A 127 -2.62 3.08 -23.66
CA CYS A 127 -1.84 3.57 -24.79
C CYS A 127 -2.65 4.53 -25.69
N GLU A 128 -3.88 4.19 -26.06
CA GLU A 128 -4.76 5.05 -26.86
C GLU A 128 -5.03 6.39 -26.18
N ARG A 129 -5.18 6.40 -24.84
CA ARG A 129 -5.34 7.62 -24.03
C ARG A 129 -4.06 8.47 -23.97
N ILE A 130 -2.88 7.85 -24.03
CA ILE A 130 -1.60 8.55 -24.15
C ILE A 130 -1.52 9.20 -25.53
N THR A 131 -1.77 8.44 -26.60
CA THR A 131 -1.68 8.94 -27.99
C THR A 131 -2.69 10.05 -28.27
N SER A 132 -3.89 9.99 -27.69
CA SER A 132 -4.90 11.05 -27.78
C SER A 132 -4.60 12.28 -26.92
N GLY A 133 -3.53 12.26 -26.12
CA GLY A 133 -3.15 13.38 -25.26
C GLY A 133 -4.04 13.54 -24.02
N MET A 134 -4.84 12.54 -23.66
CA MET A 134 -5.62 12.54 -22.42
C MET A 134 -4.74 12.28 -21.18
N LEU A 135 -3.60 11.63 -21.37
CA LEU A 135 -2.59 11.35 -20.34
C LEU A 135 -1.34 12.18 -20.65
N ARG A 136 -1.47 13.50 -20.53
CA ARG A 136 -0.32 14.41 -20.64
C ARG A 136 0.26 14.66 -19.26
N GLU A 137 1.58 14.50 -19.17
CA GLU A 137 2.34 15.14 -18.12
C GLU A 137 2.62 16.56 -18.55
N ASP A 138 1.89 17.51 -17.97
CA ASP A 138 2.35 18.89 -17.89
C ASP A 138 3.60 18.88 -16.99
N SER A 139 4.71 18.59 -17.66
CA SER A 139 6.04 18.42 -17.12
C SER A 139 6.49 19.78 -16.59
N LYS A 140 6.32 20.03 -15.27
CA LYS A 140 7.14 20.97 -14.48
C LYS A 140 6.87 21.07 -12.97
N GLU A 141 5.78 20.52 -12.42
CA GLU A 141 5.43 20.87 -11.02
C GLU A 141 5.84 19.88 -9.92
N ILE A 142 6.32 18.67 -10.21
CA ILE A 142 6.57 17.69 -9.13
C ILE A 142 8.00 17.80 -8.55
N THR A 143 8.88 18.63 -9.13
CA THR A 143 10.28 18.77 -8.67
C THR A 143 10.57 20.11 -7.97
N THR A 144 9.62 21.05 -7.83
CA THR A 144 9.94 22.39 -7.27
C THR A 144 8.76 23.07 -6.53
N SER A 145 8.11 22.39 -5.59
CA SER A 145 7.25 23.05 -4.59
C SER A 145 7.05 22.21 -3.32
N TYR A 146 8.15 21.77 -2.72
CA TYR A 146 8.18 21.58 -1.27
C TYR A 146 9.46 22.23 -0.75
N SER A 147 9.46 23.55 -0.79
CA SER A 147 10.04 24.36 0.26
C SER A 147 9.42 23.90 1.59
N GLU A 148 10.25 23.41 2.50
CA GLU A 148 9.96 23.44 3.94
C GLU A 148 9.70 24.89 4.39
N PRO A 149 8.94 25.14 5.48
CA PRO A 149 7.58 24.70 5.75
C PRO A 149 6.73 25.92 6.16
N GLU A 150 5.73 26.31 5.37
CA GLU A 150 4.79 27.37 5.77
C GLU A 150 3.36 26.81 5.85
N LEU A 151 2.98 26.48 7.09
CA LEU A 151 1.64 26.65 7.67
C LEU A 151 0.41 26.16 6.88
N GLU A 152 0.46 24.98 6.27
CA GLU A 152 -0.77 24.23 5.94
C GLU A 152 -0.70 22.83 6.56
N PRO A 153 -1.68 22.42 7.40
CA PRO A 153 -1.64 21.12 8.03
C PRO A 153 -1.84 20.07 6.94
N ALA A 154 -0.76 19.40 6.56
CA ALA A 154 -0.79 18.17 5.78
C ALA A 154 -1.99 17.34 6.27
N PRO A 155 -2.90 16.88 5.39
CA PRO A 155 -4.14 16.24 5.78
C PRO A 155 -3.79 15.16 6.78
N SER A 156 -4.25 15.34 8.03
CA SER A 156 -3.75 14.64 9.20
C SER A 156 -3.62 13.16 8.87
N VAL A 157 -2.38 12.76 8.62
CA VAL A 157 -1.94 11.42 8.21
C VAL A 157 -2.33 10.36 9.27
N ARG A 158 -2.81 10.82 10.44
CA ARG A 158 -3.38 10.04 11.52
C ARG A 158 -4.81 9.54 11.28
N SER A 159 -5.53 10.08 10.29
CA SER A 159 -7.00 9.91 10.23
C SER A 159 -7.46 8.79 9.29
N HIS A 160 -6.68 8.47 8.23
CA HIS A 160 -7.08 7.47 7.24
C HIS A 160 -5.90 6.61 6.76
N PRO A 161 -5.91 5.29 7.00
CA PRO A 161 -4.87 4.36 6.53
C PRO A 161 -4.63 4.38 5.01
N GLY A 162 -5.63 4.78 4.22
CA GLY A 162 -5.52 4.90 2.75
C GLY A 162 -4.50 5.95 2.31
N VAL A 163 -4.41 7.07 3.04
CA VAL A 163 -3.53 8.21 2.70
C VAL A 163 -2.06 7.80 2.74
N TRP A 164 -1.67 6.97 3.73
CA TRP A 164 -0.30 6.43 3.80
C TRP A 164 0.04 5.54 2.62
N ARG A 165 -0.90 4.70 2.19
CA ARG A 165 -0.70 3.79 1.06
C ARG A 165 -0.47 4.60 -0.21
N ASP A 166 -1.27 5.64 -0.43
CA ASP A 166 -1.18 6.48 -1.62
C ASP A 166 0.12 7.30 -1.63
N LEU A 167 0.49 7.88 -0.49
CA LEU A 167 1.77 8.60 -0.32
C LEU A 167 2.97 7.69 -0.56
N TYR A 168 2.95 6.48 0.02
CA TYR A 168 4.00 5.49 -0.18
C TYR A 168 4.12 5.10 -1.65
N MET A 169 3.00 4.80 -2.32
CA MET A 169 3.00 4.43 -3.73
C MET A 169 3.52 5.57 -4.62
N ARG A 170 3.05 6.79 -4.39
CA ARG A 170 3.55 7.99 -5.10
C ARG A 170 5.05 8.14 -4.93
N ARG A 171 5.56 8.10 -3.68
CA ARG A 171 7.00 8.23 -3.40
C ARG A 171 7.82 7.11 -4.03
N LYS A 172 7.32 5.87 -3.97
CA LYS A 172 7.95 4.70 -4.59
C LYS A 172 8.10 4.90 -6.11
N TRP A 173 7.03 5.25 -6.81
CA TRP A 173 7.06 5.41 -8.26
C TRP A 173 7.93 6.58 -8.71
N ILE A 174 7.90 7.70 -7.99
CA ILE A 174 8.81 8.84 -8.25
C ILE A 174 10.26 8.43 -8.05
N MET A 175 10.57 7.68 -6.99
CA MET A 175 11.92 7.17 -6.73
C MET A 175 12.38 6.21 -7.85
N ILE A 176 11.51 5.32 -8.32
CA ILE A 176 11.81 4.41 -9.44
C ILE A 176 12.08 5.20 -10.71
N GLU A 177 11.24 6.19 -11.04
CA GLU A 177 11.40 7.03 -12.22
C GLU A 177 12.71 7.82 -12.20
N THR A 178 13.01 8.49 -11.08
CA THR A 178 14.25 9.26 -10.91
C THR A 178 15.50 8.38 -10.98
N ASN A 179 15.48 7.20 -10.36
CA ASN A 179 16.59 6.25 -10.48
C ASN A 179 16.75 5.71 -11.91
N ARG A 180 15.65 5.44 -12.60
CA ARG A 180 15.66 5.02 -14.00
C ARG A 180 16.26 6.10 -14.89
N ALA A 181 15.89 7.36 -14.72
CA ALA A 181 16.45 8.48 -15.47
C ALA A 181 17.97 8.60 -15.26
N LYS A 182 18.42 8.52 -14.00
CA LYS A 182 19.86 8.52 -13.66
C LYS A 182 20.62 7.37 -14.34
N TYR A 183 20.04 6.18 -14.38
CA TYR A 183 20.68 5.02 -15.00
C TYR A 183 20.77 5.17 -16.52
N LEU A 184 19.70 5.63 -17.18
CA LEU A 184 19.70 5.92 -18.60
C LEU A 184 20.72 7.01 -18.98
N GLN A 185 20.82 8.06 -18.16
CA GLN A 185 21.82 9.11 -18.35
C GLN A 185 23.24 8.54 -18.28
N LYS A 186 23.57 7.76 -17.24
CA LYS A 186 24.89 7.12 -17.11
C LYS A 186 25.23 6.22 -18.30
N MET A 187 24.26 5.48 -18.82
CA MET A 187 24.47 4.65 -20.01
C MET A 187 24.70 5.50 -21.26
N ASN A 188 23.94 6.57 -21.43
CA ASN A 188 24.11 7.50 -22.53
C ASN A 188 25.48 8.21 -22.50
N ASP A 189 25.92 8.64 -21.32
CA ASP A 189 27.23 9.26 -21.11
C ASP A 189 28.36 8.27 -21.45
N LYS A 190 28.22 7.00 -21.05
CA LYS A 190 29.17 5.95 -21.37
C LYS A 190 29.23 5.66 -22.88
N LEU A 191 28.08 5.59 -23.55
CA LEU A 191 28.02 5.39 -25.01
C LEU A 191 28.70 6.55 -25.75
N SER A 192 28.38 7.79 -25.35
CA SER A 192 29.01 8.99 -25.89
C SER A 192 30.54 8.99 -25.74
N LEU A 193 31.07 8.54 -24.60
CA LEU A 193 32.51 8.40 -24.39
C LEU A 193 33.15 7.37 -25.34
N MET A 194 32.49 6.23 -25.56
CA MET A 194 33.00 5.19 -26.47
C MET A 194 33.01 5.65 -27.93
N ASP A 195 31.99 6.40 -28.35
CA ASP A 195 31.93 6.98 -29.70
C ASP A 195 33.06 7.98 -29.96
N VAL A 196 33.42 8.79 -28.94
CA VAL A 196 34.55 9.72 -28.99
C VAL A 196 35.89 8.98 -29.08
N GLU A 197 36.06 7.87 -28.37
CA GLU A 197 37.29 7.05 -28.41
C GLU A 197 37.48 6.32 -29.75
N LEU A 198 36.39 5.78 -30.31
CA LEU A 198 36.38 5.14 -31.63
C LEU A 198 36.71 6.13 -32.74
N SER A 199 36.17 7.36 -32.67
CA SER A 199 36.44 8.41 -33.65
C SER A 199 37.92 8.82 -33.64
N LYS A 200 38.54 8.91 -32.46
CA LYS A 200 39.98 9.22 -32.32
C LYS A 200 40.90 8.12 -32.83
N SER A 201 40.43 6.87 -32.81
CA SER A 201 41.22 5.71 -33.25
C SER A 201 41.17 5.49 -34.77
N ASN A 202 40.20 6.10 -35.47
CA ASN A 202 40.08 6.07 -36.94
C ASN A 202 40.76 7.27 -37.64
N GLU A 203 41.33 8.21 -36.90
CA GLU A 203 42.07 9.37 -37.43
C GLU A 203 43.61 9.19 -37.41
N ILE A 204 44.11 7.96 -37.19
CA ILE A 204 45.53 7.56 -37.29
C ILE A 204 45.68 6.56 -38.42
#